data_AF-A0A6N3RB96-F1
#
_entry.id   AF-A0A6N3RB96-F1
#
_cell.length_a   1.000
_cell.length_b   1.000
_cell.length_c   1.000
_cell.angle_alpha   90.00
_cell.angle_beta   90.00
_cell.angle_gamma   90.00
#
_symmetry.space_group_name_H-M   'P 1'
#
loop_
_entity.id
_entity.type
_entity.pdbx_description
1 polymer ?
#
loop_
_entity_poly.entity_id
_entity_poly.type
_entity_poly.pdbx_seq_one_letter_code
_entity_poly.pdbx_strand_id
1 'polypeptide(L)'
;MNQKYLIRIAELECQLRQKDQQLSLVEETEAFLRSALARAEEKIEEDEREIEHLRAQIEKLRRMLFGTRSEKLRREVEQAEALLKQREQDSDRYSGREDDPQVPRQLRQSRHRRPLPEHLPREINRLEPEESCCPECGGELDYLGEVSAEQLELVSSALKVIRTERVKKACTKCDCIVEAPAPSRPIERGIAGPGLLARVLTGKYCEHLPLYRQSEIFARQGVELSRALLSNWVDACCQLMTPLNDALYRYVMNSRKVHTDDTPVKVLAPGRKKAKTGYIWTYVRDDRNAGSPEPPAVWFAYSPDHQGKHPEQHLSPFRGILQADAFNGYDRLFSAEREGGALTEAGCWAHARRKVHDVYISTKSATAEEALKLIGELYAIEHEIRGLPVSERLAVRQMQSKPLLTSLYKLMQEKEHTLSKK
;
A
#
# COMPACT_ATOMS: atom_id res chain seq x y z
N MET A 1 -87.22 28.20 44.69
CA MET A 1 -86.40 27.43 43.73
C MET A 1 -85.76 26.25 44.47
N ASN A 2 -85.90 25.02 43.96
CA ASN A 2 -85.57 23.78 44.66
C ASN A 2 -84.03 23.59 44.74
N GLN A 3 -83.51 23.34 45.95
CA GLN A 3 -82.08 23.30 46.29
C GLN A 3 -81.24 22.36 45.39
N LYS A 4 -81.87 21.30 44.86
CA LYS A 4 -81.24 20.37 43.90
C LYS A 4 -80.87 21.02 42.55
N TYR A 5 -81.67 21.98 42.07
CA TYR A 5 -81.38 22.69 40.81
C TYR A 5 -80.20 23.64 40.95
N LEU A 6 -80.08 24.32 42.11
CA LEU A 6 -78.96 25.23 42.37
C LEU A 6 -77.62 24.46 42.47
N ILE A 7 -77.63 23.26 43.08
CA ILE A 7 -76.44 22.39 43.13
C ILE A 7 -76.04 21.94 41.72
N ARG A 8 -77.01 21.54 40.89
CA ARG A 8 -76.73 21.10 39.51
C ARG A 8 -76.21 22.23 38.62
N ILE A 9 -76.73 23.44 38.80
CA ILE A 9 -76.23 24.64 38.10
C ILE A 9 -74.79 24.93 38.54
N ALA A 10 -74.51 24.90 39.83
CA ALA A 10 -73.15 25.12 40.35
C ALA A 10 -72.14 24.04 39.86
N GLU A 11 -72.55 22.78 39.77
CA GLU A 11 -71.75 21.69 39.18
C GLU A 11 -71.45 21.94 37.68
N LEU A 12 -72.46 22.34 36.90
CA LEU A 12 -72.30 22.63 35.48
C LEU A 12 -71.43 23.87 35.24
N GLU A 13 -71.57 24.90 36.07
CA GLU A 13 -70.70 26.09 36.05
C GLU A 13 -69.26 25.77 36.45
N CYS A 14 -69.04 24.78 37.31
CA CYS A 14 -67.71 24.29 37.64
C CYS A 14 -67.11 23.51 36.47
N GLN A 15 -67.88 22.64 35.82
CA GLN A 15 -67.46 21.89 34.63
C GLN A 15 -67.18 22.79 33.42
N LEU A 16 -68.00 23.84 33.21
CA LEU A 16 -67.77 24.85 32.19
C LEU A 16 -66.46 25.59 32.44
N ARG A 17 -66.23 26.07 33.67
CA ARG A 17 -64.94 26.70 34.05
C ARG A 17 -63.75 25.78 33.83
N GLN A 18 -63.88 24.49 34.15
CA GLN A 18 -62.82 23.50 33.94
C GLN A 18 -62.53 23.27 32.45
N LYS A 19 -63.57 23.23 31.61
CA LYS A 19 -63.43 23.12 30.15
C LYS A 19 -62.84 24.38 29.54
N ASP A 20 -63.24 25.56 29.99
CA ASP A 20 -62.67 26.84 29.54
C ASP A 20 -61.18 26.93 29.88
N GLN A 21 -60.79 26.45 31.07
CA GLN A 21 -59.38 26.32 31.45
C GLN A 21 -58.61 25.34 30.56
N GLN A 22 -59.22 24.20 30.21
CA GLN A 22 -58.61 23.23 29.29
C GLN A 22 -58.48 23.79 27.87
N LEU A 23 -59.49 24.54 27.39
CA LEU A 23 -59.48 25.16 26.07
C LEU A 23 -58.37 26.20 25.98
N SER A 24 -58.25 27.06 27.00
CA SER A 24 -57.17 28.04 27.12
C SER A 24 -55.79 27.40 27.11
N LEU A 25 -55.61 26.26 27.79
CA LEU A 25 -54.34 25.54 27.78
C LEU A 25 -54.03 24.94 26.39
N VAL A 26 -55.04 24.41 25.70
CA VAL A 26 -54.88 23.88 24.34
C VAL A 26 -54.50 25.00 23.36
N GLU A 27 -55.15 26.16 23.45
CA GLU A 27 -54.84 27.33 22.63
C GLU A 27 -53.40 27.82 22.85
N GLU A 28 -52.93 27.86 24.10
CA GLU A 28 -51.54 28.20 24.42
C GLU A 28 -50.54 27.16 23.85
N THR A 29 -50.86 25.86 23.96
CA THR A 29 -50.00 24.81 23.40
C THR A 29 -49.99 24.81 21.88
N GLU A 30 -51.11 25.10 21.23
CA GLU A 30 -51.20 25.21 19.78
C GLU A 30 -50.41 26.42 19.27
N ALA A 31 -50.51 27.56 19.95
CA ALA A 31 -49.70 28.74 19.63
C ALA A 31 -48.20 28.46 19.79
N PHE A 32 -47.81 27.73 20.85
CA PHE A 32 -46.42 27.32 21.05
C PHE A 32 -45.92 26.36 19.96
N LEU A 33 -46.70 25.34 19.61
CA LEU A 33 -46.35 24.36 18.56
C LEU A 33 -46.26 25.02 17.18
N ARG A 34 -47.18 25.93 16.84
CA ARG A 34 -47.12 26.72 15.59
C ARG A 34 -45.87 27.59 15.53
N SER A 35 -45.47 28.22 16.65
CA SER A 35 -44.22 28.98 16.72
C SER A 35 -42.98 28.08 16.59
N ALA A 36 -43.00 26.89 17.19
CA ALA A 36 -41.91 25.92 17.08
C ALA A 36 -41.76 25.36 15.65
N LEU A 37 -42.89 25.08 14.98
CA LEU A 37 -42.91 24.65 13.58
C LEU A 37 -42.34 25.73 12.64
N ALA A 38 -42.76 26.99 12.81
CA ALA A 38 -42.22 28.10 12.00
C ALA A 38 -40.70 28.25 12.15
N ARG A 39 -40.16 28.12 13.37
CA ARG A 39 -38.70 28.16 13.61
C ARG A 39 -37.98 26.95 13.01
N ALA A 40 -38.62 25.78 13.01
CA ALA A 40 -38.04 24.58 12.40
C ALA A 40 -38.02 24.68 10.87
N GLU A 41 -39.08 25.22 10.26
CA GLU A 41 -39.15 25.48 8.81
C GLU A 41 -38.09 26.50 8.38
N GLU A 42 -37.94 27.61 9.11
CA GLU A 42 -36.88 28.61 8.83
C GLU A 42 -35.48 28.01 8.91
N LYS A 43 -35.23 27.14 9.90
CA LYS A 43 -33.95 26.44 10.03
C LYS A 43 -33.70 25.44 8.90
N ILE A 44 -34.73 24.71 8.47
CA ILE A 44 -34.62 23.79 7.33
C ILE A 44 -34.24 24.56 6.06
N GLU A 45 -34.87 25.71 5.80
CA GLU A 45 -34.52 26.54 4.64
C GLU A 45 -33.10 27.12 4.72
N GLU A 46 -32.61 27.43 5.92
CA GLU A 46 -31.22 27.89 6.13
C GLU A 46 -30.22 26.75 5.91
N ASP A 47 -30.50 25.57 6.47
CA ASP A 47 -29.70 24.35 6.30
C ASP A 47 -29.70 23.90 4.82
N GLU A 48 -30.81 23.99 4.10
CA GLU A 48 -30.90 23.67 2.66
C GLU A 48 -30.04 24.63 1.81
N ARG A 49 -30.08 25.93 2.12
CA ARG A 49 -29.21 26.93 1.49
C ARG A 49 -27.74 26.67 1.78
N GLU A 50 -27.40 26.28 3.01
CA GLU A 50 -26.03 25.93 3.38
C GLU A 50 -25.57 24.64 2.66
N ILE A 51 -26.42 23.63 2.55
CA ILE A 51 -26.16 22.40 1.80
C ILE A 51 -25.91 22.71 0.33
N GLU A 52 -26.72 23.56 -0.30
CA GLU A 52 -26.52 23.95 -1.70
C GLU A 52 -25.20 24.73 -1.87
N HIS A 53 -24.91 25.64 -0.96
CA HIS A 53 -23.64 26.38 -0.92
C HIS A 53 -22.43 25.45 -0.78
N LEU A 54 -22.46 24.51 0.17
CA LEU A 54 -21.41 23.53 0.40
C LEU A 54 -21.28 22.55 -0.77
N ARG A 55 -22.38 22.12 -1.41
CA ARG A 55 -22.34 21.31 -2.63
C ARG A 55 -21.67 22.06 -3.78
N ALA A 56 -21.98 23.35 -3.97
CA ALA A 56 -21.31 24.19 -4.95
C ALA A 56 -19.82 24.38 -4.65
N GLN A 57 -19.45 24.54 -3.37
CA GLN A 57 -18.04 24.58 -2.95
C GLN A 57 -17.32 23.26 -3.19
N ILE A 58 -17.94 22.12 -2.88
CA ILE A 58 -17.38 20.78 -3.13
C ILE A 58 -17.22 20.55 -4.62
N GLU A 59 -18.17 20.94 -5.45
CA GLU A 59 -18.07 20.85 -6.91
C GLU A 59 -16.95 21.75 -7.45
N LYS A 60 -16.80 22.96 -6.90
CA LYS A 60 -15.68 23.86 -7.20
C LYS A 60 -14.34 23.25 -6.76
N LEU A 61 -14.25 22.68 -5.56
CA LEU A 61 -13.05 22.02 -5.05
C LEU A 61 -12.72 20.74 -5.82
N ARG A 62 -13.72 19.96 -6.24
CA ARG A 62 -13.56 18.80 -7.15
C ARG A 62 -13.06 19.24 -8.51
N ARG A 63 -13.57 20.33 -9.08
CA ARG A 63 -13.02 20.96 -10.30
C ARG A 63 -11.60 21.50 -10.09
N MET A 64 -11.23 21.92 -8.88
CA MET A 64 -9.86 22.33 -8.54
C MET A 64 -8.91 21.15 -8.30
N LEU A 65 -9.41 20.01 -7.82
CA LEU A 65 -8.65 18.77 -7.59
C LEU A 65 -8.46 17.94 -8.88
N PHE A 66 -9.46 17.94 -9.77
CA PHE A 66 -9.47 17.13 -11.00
C PHE A 66 -9.38 17.96 -12.29
N GLY A 67 -9.47 19.28 -12.23
CA GLY A 67 -9.14 20.21 -13.32
C GLY A 67 -7.67 20.67 -13.26
N THR A 68 -7.23 21.36 -14.31
CA THR A 68 -5.84 21.80 -14.51
C THR A 68 -5.26 22.59 -13.33
N ARG A 69 -4.46 21.89 -12.52
CA ARG A 69 -3.35 22.35 -11.65
C ARG A 69 -3.38 23.84 -11.27
N SER A 70 -3.89 24.17 -10.08
CA SER A 70 -3.53 25.43 -9.43
C SER A 70 -2.06 25.39 -9.01
N GLU A 71 -1.20 26.11 -9.72
CA GLU A 71 0.24 26.28 -9.39
C GLU A 71 0.46 26.78 -7.96
N LYS A 72 -0.50 27.49 -7.38
CA LYS A 72 -0.40 28.04 -6.01
C LYS A 72 -0.40 26.94 -4.95
N LEU A 73 -1.32 25.98 -5.04
CA LEU A 73 -1.37 24.84 -4.11
C LEU A 73 -0.17 23.91 -4.31
N ARG A 74 0.31 23.76 -5.55
CA ARG A 74 1.57 23.05 -5.84
C ARG A 74 2.78 23.73 -5.23
N ARG A 75 2.87 25.06 -5.28
CA ARG A 75 3.97 25.82 -4.66
C ARG A 75 3.94 25.74 -3.14
N GLU A 76 2.76 25.79 -2.52
CA GLU A 76 2.62 25.64 -1.07
C GLU A 76 3.00 24.23 -0.61
N VAL A 77 2.59 23.19 -1.36
CA VAL A 77 3.00 21.81 -1.10
C VAL A 77 4.50 21.62 -1.37
N GLU A 78 5.06 22.14 -2.46
CA GLU A 78 6.50 22.08 -2.73
C GLU A 78 7.33 22.82 -1.66
N GLN A 79 6.84 23.96 -1.15
CA GLN A 79 7.49 24.69 -0.07
C GLN A 79 7.40 23.92 1.26
N ALA A 80 6.26 23.33 1.57
CA ALA A 80 6.08 22.48 2.74
C ALA A 80 6.98 21.23 2.66
N GLU A 81 7.03 20.56 1.51
CA GLU A 81 7.92 19.43 1.25
C GLU A 81 9.40 19.83 1.33
N ALA A 82 9.78 21.01 0.83
CA ALA A 82 11.14 21.52 0.92
C ALA A 82 11.55 21.83 2.37
N LEU A 83 10.68 22.46 3.15
CA LEU A 83 10.88 22.71 4.58
C LEU A 83 10.95 21.41 5.39
N LEU A 84 10.10 20.43 5.06
CA LEU A 84 10.13 19.10 5.69
C LEU A 84 11.46 18.42 5.38
N LYS A 85 11.90 18.45 4.13
CA LYS A 85 13.17 17.87 3.70
C LYS A 85 14.39 18.56 4.33
N GLN A 86 14.33 19.88 4.53
CA GLN A 86 15.38 20.61 5.23
C GLN A 86 15.44 20.21 6.70
N ARG A 87 14.29 20.13 7.39
CA ARG A 87 14.22 19.61 8.77
C ARG A 87 14.66 18.15 8.89
N GLU A 88 14.34 17.32 7.90
CA GLU A 88 14.81 15.94 7.80
C GLU A 88 16.34 15.88 7.65
N GLN A 89 16.92 16.73 6.79
CA GLN A 89 18.38 16.82 6.61
C GLN A 89 19.08 17.31 7.87
N ASP A 90 18.52 18.30 8.58
CA ASP A 90 19.06 18.82 9.83
C ASP A 90 18.99 17.78 10.96
N SER A 91 17.92 16.96 11.00
CA SER A 91 17.78 15.82 11.91
C SER A 91 18.74 14.66 11.59
N ASP A 92 18.95 14.35 10.30
CA ASP A 92 19.94 13.37 9.85
C ASP A 92 21.38 13.83 10.13
N ARG A 93 21.63 15.15 10.08
CA ARG A 93 22.93 15.77 10.44
C ARG A 93 23.22 15.65 11.93
N TYR A 94 22.20 15.79 12.78
CA TYR A 94 22.31 15.66 14.23
C TYR A 94 22.34 14.19 14.71
N SER A 95 21.76 13.25 13.94
CA SER A 95 21.76 11.80 14.25
C SER A 95 22.95 11.02 13.65
N GLY A 96 23.90 11.71 13.02
CA GLY A 96 25.25 11.21 12.77
C GLY A 96 25.45 10.51 11.44
N ARG A 97 25.52 11.31 10.36
CA ARG A 97 26.32 11.00 9.17
C ARG A 97 26.90 12.29 8.56
N GLU A 98 28.07 12.71 9.05
CA GLU A 98 29.11 13.26 8.18
C GLU A 98 30.33 12.35 8.33
N ASP A 99 30.55 11.53 7.31
CA ASP A 99 31.82 10.84 7.09
C ASP A 99 32.74 11.90 6.48
N ASP A 100 33.61 12.50 7.31
CA ASP A 100 34.62 13.42 6.84
C ASP A 100 35.63 12.65 5.95
N PRO A 101 35.73 12.95 4.65
CA PRO A 101 36.62 12.23 3.74
C PRO A 101 38.11 12.45 4.07
N GLN A 102 38.44 13.43 4.92
CA GLN A 102 39.82 13.74 5.28
C GLN A 102 40.39 12.86 6.41
N VAL A 103 39.57 12.02 7.06
CA VAL A 103 40.05 11.16 8.16
C VAL A 103 40.38 9.75 7.65
N PRO A 104 41.65 9.30 7.74
CA PRO A 104 42.03 7.94 7.38
C PRO A 104 41.16 6.89 8.08
N ARG A 105 40.72 5.87 7.33
CA ARG A 105 39.79 4.81 7.79
C ARG A 105 40.24 4.11 9.09
N GLN A 106 41.55 4.11 9.37
CA GLN A 106 42.19 3.53 10.55
C GLN A 106 42.07 4.38 11.83
N LEU A 107 41.77 5.69 11.71
CA LEU A 107 41.58 6.61 12.84
C LEU A 107 40.11 6.82 13.22
N ARG A 108 39.18 6.13 12.53
CA ARG A 108 37.78 6.10 12.92
C ARG A 108 37.64 5.25 14.17
N GLN A 109 37.77 5.88 15.34
CA GLN A 109 37.45 5.26 16.62
C GLN A 109 36.05 4.63 16.50
N SER A 110 35.97 3.32 16.74
CA SER A 110 34.72 2.60 16.78
C SER A 110 33.84 3.27 17.83
N ARG A 111 32.86 4.07 17.40
CA ARG A 111 31.86 4.64 18.30
C ARG A 111 31.25 3.48 19.06
N HIS A 112 31.53 3.39 20.36
CA HIS A 112 31.00 2.36 21.22
C HIS A 112 29.48 2.32 21.03
N ARG A 113 28.93 1.13 20.76
CA ARG A 113 27.50 0.94 20.61
C ARG A 113 26.85 1.44 21.89
N ARG A 114 25.87 2.33 21.77
CA ARG A 114 25.07 2.73 22.94
C ARG A 114 24.39 1.48 23.50
N PRO A 115 24.45 1.25 24.82
CA PRO A 115 23.74 0.14 25.44
C PRO A 115 22.23 0.28 25.19
N LEU A 116 21.53 -0.85 25.12
CA LEU A 116 20.07 -0.84 25.02
C LEU A 116 19.46 -0.33 26.34
N PRO A 117 18.28 0.33 26.31
CA PRO A 117 17.71 0.94 27.50
C PRO A 117 17.56 -0.02 28.68
N GLU A 118 17.93 0.44 29.88
CA GLU A 118 17.93 -0.39 31.10
C GLU A 118 16.52 -0.78 31.55
N HIS A 119 15.52 0.05 31.29
CA HIS A 119 14.13 -0.20 31.69
C HIS A 119 13.45 -1.35 30.92
N LEU A 120 14.01 -1.81 29.79
CA LEU A 120 13.43 -2.90 29.01
C LEU A 120 13.66 -4.25 29.69
N PRO A 121 12.65 -5.16 29.69
CA PRO A 121 12.82 -6.50 30.25
C PRO A 121 13.88 -7.28 29.48
N ARG A 122 14.75 -7.99 30.21
CA ARG A 122 15.82 -8.83 29.66
C ARG A 122 15.48 -10.30 29.79
N GLU A 123 15.43 -10.99 28.66
CA GLU A 123 15.38 -12.45 28.61
C GLU A 123 16.80 -12.97 28.37
N ILE A 124 17.32 -13.73 29.34
CA ILE A 124 18.70 -14.23 29.31
C ILE A 124 18.68 -15.66 28.80
N ASN A 125 19.32 -15.87 27.65
CA ASN A 125 19.52 -17.17 27.04
C ASN A 125 21.00 -17.55 27.18
N ARG A 126 21.30 -18.37 28.20
CA ARG A 126 22.64 -18.89 28.46
C ARG A 126 22.88 -20.15 27.64
N LEU A 127 23.93 -20.15 26.82
CA LEU A 127 24.31 -21.23 25.93
C LEU A 127 25.63 -21.84 26.40
N GLU A 128 25.58 -23.14 26.68
CA GLU A 128 26.75 -23.96 26.98
C GLU A 128 27.39 -24.49 25.69
N PRO A 129 28.72 -24.69 25.64
CA PRO A 129 29.37 -25.46 24.58
C PRO A 129 28.75 -26.85 24.47
N GLU A 130 28.61 -27.37 23.24
CA GLU A 130 28.10 -28.72 22.99
C GLU A 130 29.10 -29.79 23.46
N GLU A 131 30.38 -29.44 23.48
CA GLU A 131 31.47 -30.30 23.87
C GLU A 131 31.51 -30.52 25.39
N SER A 132 31.39 -31.79 25.81
CA SER A 132 31.56 -32.20 27.20
C SER A 132 33.04 -32.39 27.61
N CYS A 133 33.95 -32.48 26.66
CA CYS A 133 35.39 -32.62 26.87
C CYS A 133 36.19 -31.91 25.76
N CYS A 134 37.48 -31.67 26.00
CA CYS A 134 38.33 -30.96 25.04
C CYS A 134 38.42 -31.73 23.71
N PRO A 135 38.10 -31.10 22.56
CA PRO A 135 38.12 -31.76 21.27
C PRO A 135 39.53 -32.14 20.80
N GLU A 136 40.57 -31.51 21.35
CA GLU A 136 41.96 -31.76 20.95
C GLU A 136 42.64 -32.87 21.77
N CYS A 137 42.39 -32.91 23.09
CA CYS A 137 43.12 -33.83 23.99
C CYS A 137 42.24 -34.70 24.89
N GLY A 138 40.91 -34.55 24.81
CA GLY A 138 39.95 -35.28 25.66
C GLY A 138 39.98 -34.89 27.14
N GLY A 139 40.71 -33.82 27.50
CA GLY A 139 40.78 -33.29 28.87
C GLY A 139 39.47 -32.65 29.35
N GLU A 140 39.38 -32.42 30.66
CA GLU A 140 38.25 -31.73 31.28
C GLU A 140 38.24 -30.24 30.89
N LEU A 141 37.03 -29.68 30.84
CA LEU A 141 36.76 -28.30 30.44
C LEU A 141 36.25 -27.50 31.63
N ASP A 142 37.03 -26.51 32.06
CA ASP A 142 36.68 -25.61 33.16
C ASP A 142 36.14 -24.27 32.66
N TYR A 143 35.31 -23.62 33.48
CA TYR A 143 34.74 -22.32 33.16
C TYR A 143 35.84 -21.25 33.01
N LEU A 144 35.84 -20.55 31.88
CA LEU A 144 36.76 -19.43 31.61
C LEU A 144 36.07 -18.07 31.71
N GLY A 145 34.85 -17.97 31.20
CA GLY A 145 34.12 -16.71 31.14
C GLY A 145 32.91 -16.78 30.21
N GLU A 146 32.27 -15.64 29.99
CA GLU A 146 31.07 -15.56 29.15
C GLU A 146 31.17 -14.40 28.17
N VAL A 147 30.61 -14.57 26.97
CA VAL A 147 30.44 -13.50 26.00
C VAL A 147 28.95 -13.23 25.84
N SER A 148 28.51 -12.05 26.28
CA SER A 148 27.13 -11.61 26.14
C SER A 148 26.92 -10.79 24.87
N ALA A 149 25.79 -11.02 24.19
CA ALA A 149 25.33 -10.16 23.10
C ALA A 149 23.84 -9.86 23.26
N GLU A 150 23.47 -8.60 23.16
CA GLU A 150 22.08 -8.15 23.31
C GLU A 150 21.42 -7.85 21.95
N GLN A 151 20.12 -8.15 21.85
CA GLN A 151 19.25 -7.82 20.73
C GLN A 151 17.93 -7.25 21.23
N LEU A 152 17.43 -6.22 20.57
CA LEU A 152 16.12 -5.64 20.78
C LEU A 152 15.08 -6.43 19.96
N GLU A 153 14.08 -6.96 20.64
CA GLU A 153 13.02 -7.77 20.05
C GLU A 153 11.64 -7.14 20.33
N LEU A 154 10.68 -7.37 19.44
CA LEU A 154 9.29 -6.99 19.64
C LEU A 154 8.42 -8.24 19.77
N VAL A 155 7.76 -8.41 20.92
CA VAL A 155 6.83 -9.52 21.19
C VAL A 155 5.48 -8.95 21.61
N SER A 156 4.42 -9.28 20.88
CA SER A 156 3.05 -8.85 21.20
C SER A 156 2.93 -7.34 21.46
N SER A 157 3.63 -6.53 20.66
CA SER A 157 3.72 -5.06 20.76
C SER A 157 4.54 -4.50 21.93
N ALA A 158 5.18 -5.34 22.74
CA ALA A 158 6.12 -4.92 23.78
C ALA A 158 7.58 -5.13 23.34
N LEU A 159 8.43 -4.15 23.60
CA LEU A 159 9.87 -4.26 23.37
C LEU A 159 10.53 -5.00 24.53
N LYS A 160 11.44 -5.91 24.21
CA LYS A 160 12.29 -6.61 25.17
C LYS A 160 13.72 -6.73 24.64
N VAL A 161 14.66 -7.00 25.53
CA VAL A 161 16.04 -7.31 25.17
C VAL A 161 16.27 -8.80 25.34
N ILE A 162 16.68 -9.48 24.27
CA ILE A 162 17.20 -10.84 24.35
C ILE A 162 18.70 -10.73 24.55
N ARG A 163 19.20 -11.18 25.71
CA ARG A 163 20.62 -11.28 26.00
C ARG A 163 21.05 -12.73 25.82
N THR A 164 21.91 -12.99 24.84
CA THR A 164 22.52 -14.31 24.65
C THR A 164 23.88 -14.33 25.34
N GLU A 165 24.05 -15.18 26.33
CA GLU A 165 25.31 -15.39 27.06
C GLU A 165 25.93 -16.71 26.60
N ARG A 166 27.08 -16.65 25.94
CA ARG A 166 27.78 -17.85 25.46
C ARG A 166 28.93 -18.15 26.40
N VAL A 167 28.84 -19.31 27.06
CA VAL A 167 29.86 -19.76 28.02
C VAL A 167 31.10 -20.21 27.25
N LYS A 168 32.25 -19.74 27.73
CA LYS A 168 33.58 -20.17 27.31
C LYS A 168 34.13 -21.12 28.35
N LYS A 169 34.61 -22.27 27.90
CA LYS A 169 35.35 -23.21 28.73
C LYS A 169 36.75 -23.40 28.18
N ALA A 170 37.73 -23.52 29.06
CA ALA A 170 39.12 -23.79 28.71
C ALA A 170 39.50 -25.20 29.18
N CYS A 171 40.28 -25.91 28.37
CA CYS A 171 40.82 -27.19 28.77
C CYS A 171 41.90 -27.02 29.83
N THR A 172 41.83 -27.80 30.91
CA THR A 172 42.81 -27.78 32.01
C THR A 172 44.18 -28.36 31.64
N LYS A 173 44.31 -29.00 30.46
CA LYS A 173 45.54 -29.67 30.01
C LYS A 173 46.28 -28.97 28.88
N CYS A 174 45.56 -28.41 27.91
CA CYS A 174 46.16 -27.85 26.69
C CYS A 174 45.68 -26.42 26.37
N ASP A 175 44.94 -25.78 27.27
CA ASP A 175 44.42 -24.41 27.13
C ASP A 175 43.51 -24.18 25.91
N CYS A 176 43.05 -25.24 25.24
CA CYS A 176 42.07 -25.16 24.16
C CYS A 176 40.74 -24.58 24.68
N ILE A 177 40.22 -23.55 24.01
CA ILE A 177 38.98 -22.86 24.41
C ILE A 177 37.83 -23.33 23.52
N VAL A 178 36.76 -23.81 24.15
CA VAL A 178 35.49 -24.11 23.48
C VAL A 178 34.42 -23.10 23.89
N GLU A 179 33.54 -22.76 22.94
CA GLU A 179 32.51 -21.75 23.11
C GLU A 179 31.27 -22.17 22.31
N ALA A 180 30.08 -21.98 22.88
CA ALA A 180 28.84 -22.22 22.14
C ALA A 180 28.81 -21.39 20.84
N PRO A 181 28.37 -21.95 19.70
CA PRO A 181 28.25 -21.19 18.46
C PRO A 181 27.26 -20.03 18.63
N ALA A 182 27.57 -18.89 18.00
CA ALA A 182 26.66 -17.75 18.00
C ALA A 182 25.36 -18.10 17.25
N PRO A 183 24.17 -17.88 17.83
CA PRO A 183 22.93 -18.09 17.11
C PRO A 183 22.87 -17.28 15.81
N SER A 184 22.29 -17.87 14.77
CA SER A 184 22.07 -17.17 13.51
C SER A 184 21.18 -15.95 13.73
N ARG A 185 21.52 -14.83 13.10
CA ARG A 185 20.74 -13.58 13.15
C ARG A 185 20.38 -13.15 11.73
N PRO A 186 19.21 -12.52 11.51
CA PRO A 186 18.89 -11.97 10.20
C PRO A 186 19.94 -10.96 9.72
N ILE A 187 20.39 -10.07 10.62
CA ILE A 187 21.46 -9.11 10.33
C ILE A 187 22.65 -9.42 11.24
N GLU A 188 23.78 -9.81 10.65
CA GLU A 188 25.00 -10.09 11.38
C GLU A 188 25.43 -8.89 12.23
N ARG A 189 25.74 -9.16 13.51
CA ARG A 189 26.11 -8.15 14.50
C ARG A 189 25.06 -7.03 14.65
N GLY A 190 23.85 -7.18 14.10
CA GLY A 190 22.75 -6.25 14.26
C GLY A 190 22.17 -6.27 15.67
N ILE A 191 21.57 -5.16 16.07
CA ILE A 191 20.87 -5.05 17.36
C ILE A 191 19.40 -5.45 17.27
N ALA A 192 18.81 -5.60 16.08
CA ALA A 192 17.41 -5.98 15.93
C ALA A 192 17.23 -7.49 15.89
N GLY A 193 16.20 -7.97 16.59
CA GLY A 193 15.66 -9.31 16.45
C GLY A 193 14.69 -9.43 15.27
N PRO A 194 14.35 -10.66 14.83
CA PRO A 194 13.47 -10.91 13.69
C PRO A 194 12.07 -10.29 13.82
N GLY A 195 11.47 -10.29 15.02
CA GLY A 195 10.13 -9.71 15.23
C GLY A 195 10.11 -8.19 15.08
N LEU A 196 11.15 -7.50 15.58
CA LEU A 196 11.33 -6.07 15.37
C LEU A 196 11.53 -5.74 13.88
N LEU A 197 12.37 -6.50 13.17
CA LEU A 197 12.58 -6.31 11.73
C LEU A 197 11.27 -6.50 10.95
N ALA A 198 10.51 -7.54 11.27
CA ALA A 198 9.19 -7.78 10.67
C ALA A 198 8.23 -6.61 10.93
N ARG A 199 8.19 -6.07 12.16
CA ARG A 199 7.37 -4.88 12.47
C ARG A 199 7.75 -3.69 11.61
N VAL A 200 9.05 -3.41 11.45
CA VAL A 200 9.52 -2.26 10.67
C VAL A 200 9.10 -2.38 9.20
N LEU A 201 9.24 -3.56 8.61
CA LEU A 201 8.84 -3.84 7.23
C LEU A 201 7.33 -3.76 7.04
N THR A 202 6.55 -4.45 7.88
CA THR A 202 5.08 -4.44 7.80
C THR A 202 4.52 -3.05 8.02
N GLY A 203 5.05 -2.32 9.01
CA GLY A 203 4.69 -0.91 9.23
C GLY A 203 4.95 -0.08 7.97
N LYS A 204 6.13 -0.23 7.35
CA LYS A 204 6.50 0.57 6.18
C LYS A 204 5.64 0.27 4.96
N TYR A 205 5.45 -1.02 4.64
CA TYR A 205 4.91 -1.44 3.35
C TYR A 205 3.42 -1.80 3.42
N CYS A 206 2.95 -2.43 4.49
CA CYS A 206 1.54 -2.81 4.63
C CYS A 206 0.69 -1.71 5.27
N GLU A 207 1.27 -0.96 6.23
CA GLU A 207 0.54 0.10 6.97
C GLU A 207 0.86 1.51 6.47
N HIS A 208 1.68 1.64 5.42
CA HIS A 208 2.12 2.92 4.87
C HIS A 208 2.72 3.88 5.91
N LEU A 209 3.42 3.34 6.92
CA LEU A 209 4.01 4.09 8.02
C LEU A 209 5.46 4.49 7.69
N PRO A 210 5.76 5.76 7.41
CA PRO A 210 7.12 6.18 7.05
C PRO A 210 8.11 5.93 8.18
N LEU A 211 9.38 5.67 7.84
CA LEU A 211 10.41 5.30 8.82
C LEU A 211 10.64 6.38 9.89
N TYR A 212 10.48 7.66 9.57
CA TYR A 212 10.58 8.73 10.58
C TYR A 212 9.47 8.61 11.63
N ARG A 213 8.24 8.27 11.22
CA ARG A 213 7.11 8.10 12.14
C ARG A 213 7.28 6.84 12.98
N GLN A 214 7.86 5.78 12.40
CA GLN A 214 8.23 4.58 13.17
C GLN A 214 9.29 4.90 14.23
N SER A 215 10.33 5.67 13.88
CA SER A 215 11.35 6.16 14.82
C SER A 215 10.71 6.91 15.99
N GLU A 216 9.77 7.82 15.73
CA GLU A 216 9.02 8.53 16.79
C GLU A 216 8.18 7.61 17.67
N ILE A 217 7.55 6.58 17.07
CA ILE A 217 6.76 5.59 17.82
C ILE A 217 7.67 4.82 18.80
N PHE A 218 8.84 4.37 18.36
CA PHE A 218 9.78 3.68 19.24
C PHE A 218 10.37 4.62 20.30
N ALA A 219 10.63 5.88 19.95
CA ALA A 219 11.10 6.88 20.91
C ALA A 219 10.09 7.11 22.04
N ARG A 220 8.79 7.12 21.74
CA ARG A 220 7.72 7.17 22.77
C ARG A 220 7.69 5.95 23.69
N GLN A 221 8.28 4.84 23.27
CA GLN A 221 8.47 3.63 24.08
C GLN A 221 9.83 3.61 24.80
N GLY A 222 10.57 4.72 24.79
CA GLY A 222 11.88 4.83 25.43
C GLY A 222 13.03 4.26 24.60
N VAL A 223 12.82 3.96 23.31
CA VAL A 223 13.85 3.39 22.43
C VAL A 223 14.14 4.31 21.25
N GLU A 224 15.33 4.92 21.26
CA GLU A 224 15.78 5.80 20.18
C GLU A 224 16.38 4.99 19.03
N LEU A 225 15.64 4.87 17.92
CA LEU A 225 16.11 4.23 16.68
C LEU A 225 16.13 5.25 15.55
N SER A 226 17.32 5.58 15.03
CA SER A 226 17.41 6.59 13.95
C SER A 226 16.77 6.10 12.64
N ARG A 227 16.26 7.04 11.84
CA ARG A 227 15.73 6.76 10.49
C ARG A 227 16.77 6.03 9.62
N ALA A 228 18.04 6.44 9.69
CA ALA A 228 19.13 5.82 8.95
C ALA A 228 19.32 4.35 9.35
N LEU A 229 19.23 4.04 10.65
CA LEU A 229 19.31 2.66 11.14
C LEU A 229 18.16 1.82 10.61
N LEU A 230 16.92 2.31 10.72
CA LEU A 230 15.74 1.63 10.19
C LEU A 230 15.84 1.42 8.67
N SER A 231 16.37 2.40 7.93
CA SER A 231 16.60 2.26 6.48
C SER A 231 17.60 1.15 6.18
N ASN A 232 18.73 1.11 6.89
CA ASN A 232 19.73 0.04 6.69
C ASN A 232 19.13 -1.34 7.02
N TRP A 233 18.23 -1.45 8.00
CA TRP A 233 17.54 -2.69 8.31
C TRP A 233 16.60 -3.12 7.19
N VAL A 234 15.84 -2.18 6.61
CA VAL A 234 15.01 -2.45 5.44
C VAL A 234 15.86 -2.96 4.29
N ASP A 235 16.98 -2.31 3.99
CA ASP A 235 17.88 -2.72 2.91
C ASP A 235 18.46 -4.12 3.14
N ALA A 236 18.93 -4.40 4.37
CA ALA A 236 19.44 -5.72 4.72
C ALA A 236 18.37 -6.81 4.60
N CYS A 237 17.13 -6.53 5.04
CA CYS A 237 16.03 -7.48 4.89
C CYS A 237 15.67 -7.71 3.42
N CYS A 238 15.70 -6.69 2.58
CA CYS A 238 15.51 -6.83 1.13
C CYS A 238 16.54 -7.77 0.50
N GLN A 239 17.81 -7.70 0.94
CA GLN A 239 18.87 -8.60 0.49
C GLN A 239 18.63 -10.05 0.96
N LEU A 240 18.20 -10.24 2.21
CA LEU A 240 17.84 -11.57 2.73
C LEU A 240 16.67 -12.21 1.96
N MET A 241 15.75 -11.39 1.44
CA MET A 241 14.60 -11.85 0.67
C MET A 241 14.89 -12.06 -0.83
N THR A 242 16.11 -11.79 -1.31
CA THR A 242 16.47 -12.00 -2.73
C THR A 242 16.14 -13.42 -3.24
N PRO A 243 16.43 -14.52 -2.52
CA PRO A 243 16.08 -15.86 -2.98
C PRO A 243 14.57 -16.06 -3.19
N LEU A 244 13.73 -15.42 -2.36
CA LEU A 244 12.27 -15.45 -2.49
C LEU A 244 11.82 -14.65 -3.71
N ASN A 245 12.39 -13.46 -3.93
CA ASN A 245 12.13 -12.67 -5.13
C ASN A 245 12.50 -13.44 -6.41
N ASP A 246 13.64 -14.13 -6.41
CA ASP A 246 14.09 -14.89 -7.57
C ASP A 246 13.20 -16.12 -7.82
N ALA A 247 12.75 -16.79 -6.76
CA ALA A 247 11.77 -17.87 -6.87
C ALA A 247 10.44 -17.36 -7.43
N LEU A 248 9.97 -16.20 -6.95
CA LEU A 248 8.75 -15.54 -7.43
C LEU A 248 8.86 -15.14 -8.90
N TYR A 249 9.99 -14.56 -9.30
CA TYR A 249 10.30 -14.24 -10.70
C TYR A 249 10.20 -15.50 -11.59
N ARG A 250 10.92 -16.57 -11.23
CA ARG A 250 10.87 -17.83 -11.99
C ARG A 250 9.45 -18.39 -12.05
N TYR A 251 8.69 -18.30 -10.95
CA TYR A 251 7.31 -18.75 -10.91
C TYR A 251 6.41 -17.94 -11.85
N VAL A 252 6.51 -16.60 -11.87
CA VAL A 252 5.72 -15.76 -12.79
C VAL A 252 6.10 -16.02 -14.25
N MET A 253 7.40 -16.10 -14.55
CA MET A 253 7.91 -16.31 -15.91
C MET A 253 7.67 -17.73 -16.42
N ASN A 254 7.47 -18.72 -15.55
CA ASN A 254 7.06 -20.07 -15.93
C ASN A 254 5.53 -20.21 -16.02
N SER A 255 4.88 -19.31 -16.75
CA SER A 255 3.45 -19.34 -17.03
C SER A 255 3.21 -19.30 -18.54
N ARG A 256 2.02 -19.69 -19.01
CA ARG A 256 1.67 -19.59 -20.44
C ARG A 256 1.29 -18.17 -20.85
N LYS A 257 0.87 -17.37 -19.88
CA LYS A 257 0.38 -16.01 -20.07
C LYS A 257 0.80 -15.16 -18.89
N VAL A 258 1.37 -13.98 -19.19
CA VAL A 258 1.67 -12.94 -18.20
C VAL A 258 0.87 -11.69 -18.58
N HIS A 259 0.28 -11.03 -17.59
CA HIS A 259 -0.23 -9.68 -17.77
C HIS A 259 0.84 -8.69 -17.32
N THR A 260 0.99 -7.59 -18.05
CA THR A 260 1.93 -6.53 -17.70
C THR A 260 1.24 -5.17 -17.65
N ASP A 261 1.63 -4.37 -16.67
CA ASP A 261 1.25 -2.96 -16.51
C ASP A 261 2.40 -2.22 -15.82
N ASP A 262 2.38 -0.89 -15.83
CA ASP A 262 3.38 -0.07 -15.15
C ASP A 262 2.73 1.05 -14.34
N THR A 263 3.41 1.47 -13.29
CA THR A 263 2.97 2.60 -12.46
C THR A 263 4.11 3.59 -12.28
N PRO A 264 3.93 4.86 -12.68
CA PRO A 264 4.95 5.88 -12.47
C PRO A 264 5.06 6.24 -10.99
N VAL A 265 6.28 6.27 -10.48
CA VAL A 265 6.60 6.63 -9.09
C VAL A 265 7.59 7.79 -9.04
N LYS A 266 7.41 8.70 -8.08
CA LYS A 266 8.36 9.80 -7.86
C LYS A 266 9.50 9.32 -6.97
N VAL A 267 10.70 9.38 -7.52
CA VAL A 267 11.93 8.94 -6.84
C VAL A 267 12.86 10.13 -6.66
N LEU A 268 13.43 10.27 -5.47
CA LEU A 268 14.43 11.29 -5.21
C LEU A 268 15.66 11.05 -6.11
N ALA A 269 16.12 12.10 -6.79
CA ALA A 269 17.37 12.08 -7.53
C ALA A 269 18.40 12.94 -6.80
N PRO A 270 19.27 12.34 -5.94
CA PRO A 270 20.30 13.07 -5.21
C PRO A 270 21.16 13.93 -6.16
N GLY A 271 21.50 15.15 -5.73
CA GLY A 271 22.25 16.13 -6.53
C GLY A 271 21.43 16.99 -7.49
N ARG A 272 20.20 16.60 -7.87
CA ARG A 272 19.37 17.36 -8.84
C ARG A 272 18.30 18.27 -8.22
N LYS A 273 18.16 18.27 -6.89
CA LYS A 273 17.10 18.98 -6.12
C LYS A 273 15.65 18.74 -6.59
N LYS A 274 15.40 17.82 -7.53
CA LYS A 274 14.10 17.45 -8.10
C LYS A 274 13.90 15.93 -8.05
N ALA A 275 12.65 15.49 -7.99
CA ALA A 275 12.31 14.08 -8.14
C ALA A 275 12.32 13.67 -9.63
N LYS A 276 12.82 12.48 -9.94
CA LYS A 276 12.68 11.84 -11.25
C LYS A 276 11.45 10.92 -11.21
N THR A 277 10.79 10.74 -12.35
CA THR A 277 9.79 9.68 -12.50
C THR A 277 10.52 8.37 -12.80
N GLY A 278 10.44 7.41 -11.88
CA GLY A 278 10.74 6.01 -12.14
C GLY A 278 9.44 5.23 -12.38
N TYR A 279 9.55 3.94 -12.65
CA TYR A 279 8.43 3.08 -13.01
C TYR A 279 8.53 1.77 -12.25
N ILE A 280 7.39 1.31 -11.74
CA ILE A 280 7.23 -0.04 -11.19
C ILE A 280 6.45 -0.84 -12.22
N TRP A 281 7.13 -1.78 -12.87
CA TRP A 281 6.54 -2.76 -13.78
C TRP A 281 5.93 -3.88 -12.96
N THR A 282 4.73 -4.28 -13.34
CA THR A 282 3.94 -5.29 -12.65
C THR A 282 3.69 -6.44 -13.61
N TYR A 283 4.18 -7.63 -13.27
CA TYR A 283 4.01 -8.85 -14.05
C TYR A 283 3.14 -9.83 -13.27
N VAL A 284 1.95 -10.12 -13.79
CA VAL A 284 0.92 -10.89 -13.10
C VAL A 284 0.74 -12.25 -13.77
N ARG A 285 0.87 -13.29 -12.94
CA ARG A 285 0.38 -14.64 -13.22
C ARG A 285 -0.92 -14.82 -12.46
N ASP A 286 -2.05 -14.70 -13.15
CA ASP A 286 -3.36 -15.01 -12.57
C ASP A 286 -4.31 -15.53 -13.66
N ASP A 287 -4.66 -16.81 -13.54
CA ASP A 287 -5.61 -17.51 -14.39
C ASP A 287 -6.76 -18.12 -13.59
N ARG A 288 -7.01 -17.65 -12.36
CA ARG A 288 -8.13 -18.16 -11.53
C ARG A 288 -9.49 -17.92 -12.20
N ASN A 289 -9.66 -16.77 -12.86
CA ASN A 289 -10.87 -16.49 -13.66
C ASN A 289 -11.06 -17.46 -14.84
N ALA A 290 -9.99 -18.13 -15.26
CA ALA A 290 -9.98 -19.14 -16.30
C ALA A 290 -10.11 -20.57 -15.74
N GLY A 291 -10.37 -20.73 -14.44
CA GLY A 291 -10.48 -22.02 -13.76
C GLY A 291 -9.14 -22.65 -13.38
N SER A 292 -8.02 -21.91 -13.45
CA SER A 292 -6.71 -22.45 -13.07
C SER A 292 -6.63 -22.69 -11.56
N PRO A 293 -6.14 -23.86 -11.12
CA PRO A 293 -5.88 -24.14 -9.70
C PRO A 293 -4.54 -23.56 -9.22
N GLU A 294 -3.73 -23.02 -10.12
CA GLU A 294 -2.40 -22.52 -9.79
C GLU A 294 -2.47 -21.24 -8.93
N PRO A 295 -1.67 -21.13 -7.86
CA PRO A 295 -1.63 -19.93 -7.03
C PRO A 295 -1.29 -18.67 -7.84
N PRO A 296 -2.03 -17.57 -7.64
CA PRO A 296 -1.73 -16.31 -8.33
C PRO A 296 -0.44 -15.71 -7.77
N ALA A 297 0.28 -14.97 -8.62
CA ALA A 297 1.51 -14.30 -8.24
C ALA A 297 1.69 -12.99 -9.00
N VAL A 298 2.36 -12.04 -8.35
CA VAL A 298 2.74 -10.77 -8.94
C VAL A 298 4.22 -10.54 -8.67
N TRP A 299 4.99 -10.29 -9.72
CA TRP A 299 6.38 -9.89 -9.62
C TRP A 299 6.52 -8.43 -10.04
N PHE A 300 7.28 -7.65 -9.26
CA PHE A 300 7.49 -6.23 -9.50
C PHE A 300 8.94 -5.97 -9.89
N ALA A 301 9.15 -5.08 -10.85
CA ALA A 301 10.47 -4.60 -11.23
C ALA A 301 10.51 -3.08 -11.27
N TYR A 302 11.58 -2.49 -10.75
CA TYR A 302 11.78 -1.04 -10.80
C TYR A 302 12.68 -0.66 -11.98
N SER A 303 12.31 0.41 -12.69
CA SER A 303 13.21 1.09 -13.63
C SER A 303 13.27 2.60 -13.38
N PRO A 304 14.40 3.26 -13.70
CA PRO A 304 14.57 4.70 -13.51
C PRO A 304 13.92 5.54 -14.63
N ASP A 305 13.37 4.93 -15.68
CA ASP A 305 12.70 5.57 -16.82
C ASP A 305 11.76 4.57 -17.55
N HIS A 306 10.95 5.09 -18.49
CA HIS A 306 9.90 4.36 -19.20
C HIS A 306 10.36 3.82 -20.56
N GLN A 307 11.50 3.12 -20.61
CA GLN A 307 12.04 2.61 -21.87
C GLN A 307 11.70 1.14 -22.09
N GLY A 308 11.40 0.75 -23.34
CA GLY A 308 11.10 -0.63 -23.74
C GLY A 308 12.21 -1.65 -23.43
N LYS A 309 13.46 -1.19 -23.31
CA LYS A 309 14.59 -2.05 -22.90
C LYS A 309 14.36 -2.76 -21.55
N HIS A 310 13.58 -2.17 -20.65
CA HIS A 310 13.32 -2.75 -19.32
C HIS A 310 12.40 -3.96 -19.42
N PRO A 311 11.17 -3.87 -20.00
CA PRO A 311 10.37 -5.06 -20.23
C PRO A 311 11.04 -6.07 -21.17
N GLU A 312 11.85 -5.65 -22.15
CA GLU A 312 12.70 -6.56 -22.94
C GLU A 312 13.62 -7.41 -22.05
N GLN A 313 14.33 -6.78 -21.11
CA GLN A 313 15.22 -7.47 -20.18
C GLN A 313 14.44 -8.35 -19.20
N HIS A 314 13.38 -7.82 -18.58
CA HIS A 314 12.58 -8.52 -17.58
C HIS A 314 11.94 -9.80 -18.13
N LEU A 315 11.42 -9.74 -19.36
CA LEU A 315 10.74 -10.84 -20.03
C LEU A 315 11.67 -11.70 -20.89
N SER A 316 12.99 -11.47 -20.87
CA SER A 316 13.97 -12.22 -21.67
C SER A 316 13.77 -13.75 -21.64
N PRO A 317 13.55 -14.43 -20.51
CA PRO A 317 13.31 -15.87 -20.50
C PRO A 317 11.86 -16.27 -20.82
N PHE A 318 10.91 -15.34 -20.76
CA PHE A 318 9.48 -15.63 -20.94
C PHE A 318 9.15 -15.99 -22.38
N ARG A 319 8.26 -16.99 -22.56
CA ARG A 319 7.68 -17.39 -23.83
C ARG A 319 6.18 -17.59 -23.61
N GLY A 320 5.36 -17.13 -24.55
CA GLY A 320 3.92 -17.29 -24.48
C GLY A 320 3.16 -16.01 -24.79
N ILE A 321 2.01 -15.85 -24.14
CA ILE A 321 1.10 -14.74 -24.37
C ILE A 321 1.42 -13.60 -23.41
N LEU A 322 1.73 -12.43 -23.95
CA LEU A 322 1.87 -11.22 -23.13
C LEU A 322 0.60 -10.38 -23.29
N GLN A 323 -0.17 -10.27 -22.22
CA GLN A 323 -1.29 -9.35 -22.17
C GLN A 323 -0.82 -7.99 -21.67
N ALA A 324 -0.79 -7.00 -22.57
CA ALA A 324 -0.26 -5.67 -22.30
C ALA A 324 -1.24 -4.58 -22.74
N ASP A 325 -1.00 -3.34 -22.34
CA ASP A 325 -1.57 -2.20 -23.04
C ASP A 325 -0.85 -1.96 -24.39
N ALA A 326 -1.24 -0.91 -25.11
CA ALA A 326 -0.65 -0.56 -26.40
C ALA A 326 0.59 0.36 -26.26
N PHE A 327 1.37 0.21 -25.18
CA PHE A 327 2.62 0.95 -25.05
C PHE A 327 3.65 0.44 -26.06
N ASN A 328 4.14 1.34 -26.91
CA ASN A 328 5.11 1.04 -27.98
C ASN A 328 6.44 0.45 -27.48
N GLY A 329 6.78 0.59 -26.19
CA GLY A 329 7.95 -0.08 -25.63
C GLY A 329 7.83 -1.60 -25.58
N TYR A 330 6.64 -2.16 -25.81
CA TYR A 330 6.44 -3.60 -25.96
C TYR A 330 6.64 -4.10 -27.40
N ASP A 331 6.68 -3.24 -28.42
CA ASP A 331 6.69 -3.66 -29.85
C ASP A 331 7.82 -4.66 -30.17
N ARG A 332 9.02 -4.44 -29.61
CA ARG A 332 10.17 -5.33 -29.79
C ARG A 332 9.95 -6.73 -29.21
N LEU A 333 9.07 -6.87 -28.22
CA LEU A 333 8.74 -8.17 -27.64
C LEU A 333 7.96 -9.06 -28.62
N PHE A 334 7.26 -8.44 -29.56
CA PHE A 334 6.44 -9.12 -30.57
C PHE A 334 7.16 -9.30 -31.90
N SER A 335 8.37 -8.75 -32.03
CA SER A 335 9.21 -8.91 -33.23
C SER A 335 9.72 -10.35 -33.36
N ALA A 336 9.71 -10.86 -34.60
CA ALA A 336 10.34 -12.13 -34.95
C ALA A 336 11.86 -12.13 -34.71
N GLU A 337 12.49 -10.95 -34.65
CA GLU A 337 13.92 -10.77 -34.40
C GLU A 337 14.29 -10.85 -32.91
N ARG A 338 13.30 -10.95 -32.02
CA ARG A 338 13.54 -11.08 -30.58
C ARG A 338 14.30 -12.37 -30.29
N GLU A 339 15.33 -12.26 -29.46
CA GLU A 339 16.04 -13.43 -28.96
C GLU A 339 15.08 -14.38 -28.22
N GLY A 340 15.00 -15.63 -28.72
CA GLY A 340 14.04 -16.60 -28.23
C GLY A 340 12.66 -16.58 -28.86
N GLY A 341 12.45 -15.75 -29.88
CA GLY A 341 11.22 -15.67 -30.66
C GLY A 341 10.21 -14.64 -30.12
N ALA A 342 9.33 -14.23 -31.03
CA ALA A 342 8.23 -13.31 -30.76
C ALA A 342 7.28 -13.84 -29.69
N LEU A 343 6.88 -12.97 -28.77
CA LEU A 343 5.75 -13.25 -27.88
C LEU A 343 4.43 -13.14 -28.65
N THR A 344 3.40 -13.85 -28.18
CA THR A 344 2.04 -13.66 -28.70
C THR A 344 1.42 -12.45 -28.02
N GLU A 345 1.11 -11.42 -28.79
CA GLU A 345 0.46 -10.21 -28.29
C GLU A 345 -1.01 -10.46 -27.93
N ALA A 346 -1.43 -9.97 -26.77
CA ALA A 346 -2.82 -9.86 -26.38
C ALA A 346 -3.12 -8.46 -25.85
N GLY A 347 -3.95 -7.68 -26.55
CA GLY A 347 -4.33 -6.35 -26.11
C GLY A 347 -5.22 -6.37 -24.86
N CYS A 348 -4.95 -5.48 -23.91
CA CYS A 348 -5.73 -5.35 -22.69
C CYS A 348 -7.07 -4.61 -22.91
N TRP A 349 -8.19 -5.33 -22.78
CA TRP A 349 -9.55 -4.77 -22.92
C TRP A 349 -9.86 -3.65 -21.93
N ALA A 350 -9.32 -3.70 -20.71
CA ALA A 350 -9.52 -2.64 -19.72
C ALA A 350 -8.92 -1.31 -20.22
N HIS A 351 -7.74 -1.36 -20.82
CA HIS A 351 -7.06 -0.20 -21.41
C HIS A 351 -7.78 0.29 -22.68
N ALA A 352 -8.16 -0.62 -23.58
CA ALA A 352 -8.93 -0.28 -24.77
C ALA A 352 -10.26 0.42 -24.42
N ARG A 353 -11.03 -0.17 -23.50
CA ARG A 353 -12.30 0.39 -23.01
C ARG A 353 -12.11 1.76 -22.37
N ARG A 354 -11.06 1.97 -21.57
CA ARG A 354 -10.78 3.25 -20.90
C ARG A 354 -10.67 4.38 -21.92
N LYS A 355 -9.98 4.18 -23.04
CA LYS A 355 -9.84 5.18 -24.10
C LYS A 355 -11.17 5.54 -24.76
N VAL A 356 -12.01 4.55 -25.06
CA VAL A 356 -13.36 4.79 -25.60
C VAL A 356 -14.22 5.54 -24.58
N HIS A 357 -14.13 5.17 -23.30
CA HIS A 357 -14.84 5.84 -22.21
C HIS A 357 -14.43 7.30 -22.05
N ASP A 358 -13.13 7.61 -22.11
CA ASP A 358 -12.64 8.99 -22.03
C ASP A 358 -13.20 9.87 -23.16
N VAL A 359 -13.30 9.31 -24.38
CA VAL A 359 -13.96 9.97 -25.52
C VAL A 359 -15.46 10.15 -25.26
N TYR A 360 -16.16 9.15 -24.73
CA TYR A 360 -17.57 9.28 -24.40
C TYR A 360 -17.83 10.34 -23.33
N ILE A 361 -17.03 10.39 -22.27
CA ILE A 361 -17.18 11.41 -21.21
C ILE A 361 -16.97 12.82 -21.76
N SER A 362 -16.01 13.00 -22.66
CA SER A 362 -15.68 14.31 -23.24
C SER A 362 -16.66 14.76 -24.33
N THR A 363 -17.16 13.86 -25.17
CA THR A 363 -17.92 14.20 -26.38
C THR A 363 -19.39 13.81 -26.34
N LYS A 364 -19.78 12.85 -25.48
CA LYS A 364 -21.09 12.19 -25.50
C LYS A 364 -21.48 11.63 -26.87
N SER A 365 -20.48 11.24 -27.66
CA SER A 365 -20.71 10.70 -29.00
C SER A 365 -21.46 9.37 -28.94
N ALA A 366 -22.53 9.26 -29.75
CA ALA A 366 -23.29 8.02 -29.93
C ALA A 366 -22.40 6.85 -30.39
N THR A 367 -21.35 7.11 -31.17
CA THR A 367 -20.39 6.09 -31.60
C THR A 367 -19.57 5.53 -30.42
N ALA A 368 -19.17 6.39 -29.48
CA ALA A 368 -18.43 5.95 -28.30
C ALA A 368 -19.35 5.18 -27.33
N GLU A 369 -20.62 5.60 -27.23
CA GLU A 369 -21.65 4.87 -26.47
C GLU A 369 -21.92 3.48 -27.04
N GLU A 370 -22.09 3.36 -28.35
CA GLU A 370 -22.28 2.08 -29.05
C GLU A 370 -21.09 1.14 -28.84
N ALA A 371 -19.86 1.65 -29.00
CA ALA A 371 -18.66 0.87 -28.74
C ALA A 371 -18.56 0.39 -27.28
N LEU A 372 -18.94 1.24 -26.30
CA LEU A 372 -18.98 0.85 -24.88
C LEU A 372 -20.05 -0.21 -24.61
N LYS A 373 -21.20 -0.15 -25.29
CA LYS A 373 -22.25 -1.16 -25.19
C LYS A 373 -21.76 -2.52 -25.69
N LEU A 374 -21.15 -2.57 -26.87
CA LEU A 374 -20.56 -3.80 -27.44
C LEU A 374 -19.49 -4.40 -26.51
N ILE A 375 -18.62 -3.56 -25.94
CA ILE A 375 -17.63 -4.00 -24.95
C ILE A 375 -18.30 -4.52 -23.67
N GLY A 376 -19.39 -3.88 -23.23
CA GLY A 376 -20.18 -4.32 -22.09
C GLY A 376 -20.78 -5.72 -22.30
N GLU A 377 -21.32 -5.99 -23.48
CA GLU A 377 -21.83 -7.32 -23.86
C GLU A 377 -20.72 -8.38 -23.87
N LEU A 378 -19.51 -8.04 -24.34
CA LEU A 378 -18.34 -8.93 -24.22
C LEU A 378 -18.01 -9.26 -22.76
N TYR A 379 -18.06 -8.28 -21.87
CA TYR A 379 -17.81 -8.51 -20.44
C TYR A 379 -18.90 -9.35 -19.77
N ALA A 380 -20.15 -9.22 -20.19
CA ALA A 380 -21.24 -10.06 -19.71
C ALA A 380 -21.00 -11.53 -20.09
N ILE A 381 -20.63 -11.80 -21.34
CA ILE A 381 -20.28 -13.16 -21.80
C ILE A 381 -19.10 -13.73 -20.98
N GLU A 382 -18.03 -12.95 -20.80
CA GLU A 382 -16.86 -13.39 -20.02
C GLU A 382 -17.18 -13.63 -18.53
N HIS A 383 -18.19 -12.94 -17.99
CA HIS A 383 -18.67 -13.16 -16.64
C HIS A 383 -19.39 -14.51 -16.53
N GLU A 384 -20.27 -14.84 -17.47
CA GLU A 384 -21.03 -16.10 -17.50
C GLU A 384 -20.13 -17.34 -17.64
N ILE A 385 -19.07 -17.24 -18.45
CA ILE A 385 -18.18 -18.38 -18.73
C ILE A 385 -16.98 -18.49 -17.78
N ARG A 386 -16.91 -17.64 -16.74
CA ARG A 386 -15.78 -17.62 -15.80
C ARG A 386 -15.66 -18.96 -15.08
N GLY A 387 -14.44 -19.48 -14.99
CA GLY A 387 -14.16 -20.77 -14.34
C GLY A 387 -14.51 -22.02 -15.15
N LEU A 388 -15.20 -21.89 -16.29
CA LEU A 388 -15.50 -23.03 -17.17
C LEU A 388 -14.24 -23.59 -17.85
N PRO A 389 -14.26 -24.88 -18.27
CA PRO A 389 -13.17 -25.49 -19.02
C PRO A 389 -12.79 -24.70 -20.28
N VAL A 390 -11.53 -24.83 -20.71
CA VAL A 390 -10.99 -24.10 -21.87
C VAL A 390 -11.82 -24.32 -23.13
N SER A 391 -12.28 -25.56 -23.38
CA SER A 391 -13.09 -25.93 -24.54
C SER A 391 -14.45 -25.22 -24.56
N GLU A 392 -15.13 -25.17 -23.43
CA GLU A 392 -16.45 -24.51 -23.31
C GLU A 392 -16.32 -23.00 -23.46
N ARG A 393 -15.33 -22.39 -22.80
CA ARG A 393 -15.05 -20.96 -22.97
C ARG A 393 -14.74 -20.62 -24.42
N LEU A 394 -13.96 -21.45 -25.11
CA LEU A 394 -13.67 -21.26 -26.52
C LEU A 394 -14.94 -21.36 -27.38
N ALA A 395 -15.79 -22.36 -27.14
CA ALA A 395 -17.03 -22.55 -27.88
C ALA A 395 -17.97 -21.34 -27.74
N VAL A 396 -18.18 -20.84 -26.51
CA VAL A 396 -19.02 -19.66 -26.25
C VAL A 396 -18.41 -18.41 -26.89
N ARG A 397 -17.09 -18.21 -26.79
CA ARG A 397 -16.42 -17.07 -27.44
C ARG A 397 -16.56 -17.09 -28.96
N GLN A 398 -16.47 -18.27 -29.59
CA GLN A 398 -16.67 -18.40 -31.04
C GLN A 398 -18.13 -18.12 -31.45
N MET A 399 -19.09 -18.57 -30.66
CA MET A 399 -20.51 -18.40 -30.96
C MET A 399 -21.03 -16.98 -30.66
N GLN A 400 -20.61 -16.38 -29.55
CA GLN A 400 -21.20 -15.14 -29.02
C GLN A 400 -20.25 -13.93 -29.08
N SER A 401 -19.00 -14.08 -28.61
CA SER A 401 -18.05 -12.94 -28.56
C SER A 401 -17.51 -12.55 -29.94
N LYS A 402 -17.24 -13.51 -30.82
CA LYS A 402 -16.68 -13.26 -32.15
C LYS A 402 -17.59 -12.38 -33.04
N PRO A 403 -18.92 -12.60 -33.12
CA PRO A 403 -19.81 -11.67 -33.81
C PRO A 403 -19.73 -10.23 -33.27
N LEU A 404 -19.71 -10.04 -31.95
CA LEU A 404 -19.61 -8.72 -31.33
C LEU A 404 -18.28 -8.03 -31.65
N LEU A 405 -17.17 -8.77 -31.58
CA LEU A 405 -15.85 -8.26 -31.98
C LEU A 405 -15.81 -7.89 -33.46
N THR A 406 -16.46 -8.67 -34.32
CA THR A 406 -16.56 -8.36 -35.75
C THR A 406 -17.34 -7.07 -35.99
N SER A 407 -18.45 -6.87 -35.27
CA SER A 407 -19.22 -5.62 -35.33
C SER A 407 -18.42 -4.42 -34.82
N LEU A 408 -17.73 -4.57 -33.68
CA LEU A 408 -16.87 -3.53 -33.14
C LEU A 408 -15.72 -3.17 -34.10
N TYR A 409 -15.11 -4.17 -34.73
CA TYR A 409 -14.06 -3.97 -35.73
C TYR A 409 -14.56 -3.18 -36.93
N LYS A 410 -15.72 -3.54 -37.49
CA LYS A 410 -16.34 -2.79 -38.60
C LYS A 410 -16.64 -1.35 -38.21
N LEU A 411 -17.22 -1.13 -37.02
CA LEU A 411 -17.47 0.21 -36.49
C LEU A 411 -16.17 1.03 -36.41
N MET A 412 -15.08 0.42 -35.93
CA MET A 412 -13.78 1.10 -35.86
C MET A 412 -13.23 1.45 -37.25
N GLN A 413 -13.28 0.53 -38.23
CA GLN A 413 -12.83 0.79 -39.60
C GLN A 413 -13.63 1.91 -40.28
N GLU A 414 -14.95 1.89 -40.14
CA GLU A 414 -15.82 2.93 -40.69
C GLU A 414 -15.45 4.32 -40.14
N LYS A 415 -15.13 4.40 -38.86
CA LYS A 415 -14.76 5.66 -38.20
C LYS A 415 -13.33 6.08 -38.49
N GLU A 416 -12.41 5.15 -38.70
CA GLU A 416 -11.03 5.45 -39.11
C GLU A 416 -10.99 6.30 -40.38
N HIS A 417 -11.86 6.01 -41.35
CA HIS A 417 -12.00 6.81 -42.57
C HIS A 417 -12.52 8.24 -42.36
N THR A 418 -13.15 8.52 -41.21
CA THR A 418 -13.63 9.85 -40.84
C THR A 418 -12.58 10.67 -40.08
N LEU A 419 -11.48 10.05 -39.65
CA LEU A 419 -10.40 10.73 -38.97
C LEU A 419 -9.61 11.58 -39.96
N SER A 420 -9.30 12.82 -39.58
CA SER A 420 -8.42 13.69 -40.36
C SER A 420 -7.04 13.04 -40.46
N LYS A 421 -6.53 12.85 -41.68
CA LYS A 421 -5.17 12.32 -41.98
C LYS A 421 -4.06 13.33 -41.62
N LYS A 422 -4.13 13.95 -40.44
CA LYS A 422 -3.09 14.86 -39.95
C LYS A 422 -1.98 14.12 -39.26
#